data_AF-A0A349QVA5-F1
#
_entry.id   AF-A0A349QVA5-F1
#
_cell.length_a   1.000
_cell.length_b   1.000
_cell.length_c   1.000
_cell.angle_alpha   90.00
_cell.angle_beta   90.00
_cell.angle_gamma   90.00
#
_symmetry.space_group_name_H-M   'P 1'
#
loop_
_entity.id
_entity.type
_entity.pdbx_description
1 polymer ?
#
loop_
_entity_poly.entity_id
_entity_poly.type
_entity_poly.pdbx_seq_one_letter_code
_entity_poly.pdbx_strand_id
1 'polypeptide(L)'
;MKTLLLSVENYVSSLLKENLSGDLGFHGITHTVEVAKAAVEIGQFYSLDGGQMEILLVSAWFHDCGYIHTYAGHEEKSKQIAKSFLTRYKADTEFINSV
;
A
#
# COMPACT_ATOMS: atom_id res chain seq x y z
N MET A 1 -14.30 2.15 7.11
CA MET A 1 -14.06 1.74 5.71
C MET A 1 -13.69 2.90 4.78
N LYS A 2 -14.44 4.00 4.61
CA LYS A 2 -14.05 5.06 3.65
C LYS A 2 -12.88 5.99 4.08
N THR A 3 -12.45 5.99 5.34
CA THR A 3 -11.47 6.98 5.84
C THR A 3 -10.01 6.51 5.79
N LEU A 4 -9.72 5.25 6.15
CA LEU A 4 -8.35 4.73 6.15
C LEU A 4 -7.82 4.55 4.74
N LEU A 5 -8.54 3.80 3.90
CA LEU A 5 -8.09 3.53 2.53
C LEU A 5 -7.83 4.82 1.76
N LEU A 6 -8.76 5.79 1.79
CA LEU A 6 -8.55 7.10 1.17
C LEU A 6 -7.30 7.84 1.70
N SER A 7 -7.00 7.71 2.99
CA SER A 7 -5.80 8.30 3.58
C SER A 7 -4.53 7.60 3.08
N VAL A 8 -4.58 6.28 2.89
CA VAL A 8 -3.49 5.48 2.31
C VAL A 8 -3.28 5.84 0.84
N GLU A 9 -4.35 5.88 0.04
CA GLU A 9 -4.30 6.26 -1.38
C GLU A 9 -3.61 7.61 -1.58
N ASN A 10 -4.03 8.61 -0.80
CA ASN A 10 -3.44 9.96 -0.86
C ASN A 10 -1.98 9.96 -0.42
N TYR A 11 -1.66 9.28 0.69
CA TYR A 11 -0.29 9.22 1.21
C TYR A 11 0.67 8.56 0.22
N VAL A 12 0.33 7.37 -0.27
CA VAL A 12 1.16 6.63 -1.22
C VAL A 12 1.29 7.37 -2.54
N SER A 13 0.19 7.96 -3.04
CA SER A 13 0.22 8.76 -4.27
C SER A 13 1.21 9.91 -4.17
N SER A 14 1.20 10.68 -3.07
CA SER A 14 2.17 11.76 -2.87
C SER A 14 3.59 11.22 -2.67
N LEU A 15 3.75 10.18 -1.83
CA LEU A 15 5.04 9.58 -1.53
C LEU A 15 5.79 9.15 -2.81
N LEU A 16 5.12 8.39 -3.68
CA LEU A 16 5.72 7.87 -4.91
C LEU A 16 5.97 9.00 -5.92
N LYS A 17 5.06 9.96 -6.06
CA LYS A 17 5.25 11.10 -6.98
C LYS A 17 6.42 12.01 -6.58
N GLU A 18 6.65 12.16 -5.28
CA GLU A 18 7.68 13.06 -4.75
C GLU A 18 9.06 12.40 -4.62
N ASN A 19 9.12 11.08 -4.39
CA ASN A 19 10.35 10.41 -3.95
C ASN A 19 10.83 9.27 -4.85
N LEU A 20 10.01 8.78 -5.79
CA LEU A 20 10.43 7.69 -6.67
C LEU A 20 11.40 8.20 -7.75
N SER A 21 12.50 7.47 -7.96
CA SER A 21 13.44 7.79 -9.04
C SER A 21 12.76 7.71 -10.40
N GLY A 22 13.04 8.66 -11.28
CA GLY A 22 12.57 8.65 -12.67
C GLY A 22 13.10 7.47 -13.51
N ASP A 23 14.12 6.77 -13.02
CA ASP A 23 14.67 5.56 -13.66
C ASP A 23 13.77 4.33 -13.49
N LEU A 24 12.81 4.37 -12.55
CA LEU A 24 11.83 3.31 -12.31
C LEU A 24 10.55 3.57 -13.10
N GLY A 25 10.61 3.35 -14.42
CA GLY A 25 9.49 3.61 -15.31
C GLY A 25 8.24 2.75 -15.07
N PHE A 26 8.39 1.56 -14.48
CA PHE A 26 7.28 0.64 -14.20
C PHE A 26 6.71 0.79 -12.79
N HIS A 27 7.56 0.82 -11.74
CA HIS A 27 7.15 0.77 -10.33
C HIS A 27 6.61 2.12 -9.77
N GLY A 28 5.92 2.88 -10.60
CA GLY A 28 5.32 4.16 -10.26
C GLY A 28 3.88 4.07 -9.76
N ILE A 29 3.28 5.23 -9.48
CA ILE A 29 1.90 5.33 -9.00
C ILE A 29 0.87 4.64 -9.91
N THR A 30 1.09 4.63 -11.22
CA THR A 30 0.22 3.93 -12.18
C THR A 30 0.15 2.43 -11.87
N HIS A 31 1.30 1.79 -11.66
CA HIS A 31 1.38 0.37 -11.32
C HIS A 31 0.69 0.07 -9.99
N THR A 32 0.94 0.87 -8.96
CA THR A 32 0.25 0.72 -7.66
C THR A 32 -1.27 0.77 -7.79
N VAL A 33 -1.80 1.70 -8.59
CA VAL A 33 -3.24 1.81 -8.83
C VAL A 33 -3.79 0.59 -9.57
N GLU A 34 -3.06 0.06 -10.55
CA GLU A 34 -3.44 -1.16 -11.28
C GLU A 34 -3.48 -2.38 -10.36
N VAL A 35 -2.46 -2.54 -9.51
CA VAL A 35 -2.40 -3.62 -8.51
C VAL A 35 -3.55 -3.50 -7.51
N ALA A 36 -3.84 -2.29 -7.00
CA ALA A 36 -4.96 -2.09 -6.10
C ALA A 36 -6.32 -2.43 -6.74
N LYS A 37 -6.52 -2.10 -8.02
CA LYS A 37 -7.74 -2.48 -8.77
C LYS A 37 -7.85 -3.99 -8.94
N ALA A 38 -6.76 -4.66 -9.34
CA ALA A 38 -6.74 -6.11 -9.46
C ALA A 38 -7.01 -6.79 -8.09
N ALA A 39 -6.47 -6.23 -7.00
CA ALA A 39 -6.71 -6.72 -5.66
C ALA A 39 -8.20 -6.60 -5.25
N VAL A 40 -8.90 -5.53 -5.65
CA VAL A 40 -10.36 -5.44 -5.47
C VAL A 40 -11.08 -6.57 -6.20
N GLU A 41 -10.76 -6.79 -7.49
CA GLU A 41 -11.41 -7.83 -8.30
C GLU A 41 -11.21 -9.22 -7.70
N ILE A 42 -9.97 -9.54 -7.29
CA ILE A 42 -9.62 -10.81 -6.65
C ILE A 42 -10.34 -10.95 -5.30
N GLY A 43 -10.30 -9.93 -4.45
CA GLY A 43 -10.93 -9.96 -3.14
C GLY A 43 -12.45 -10.15 -3.23
N GLN A 44 -13.10 -9.51 -4.23
CA GLN A 44 -14.53 -9.69 -4.49
C GLN A 44 -14.85 -11.09 -5.00
N PHE A 45 -14.04 -11.64 -5.91
CA PHE A 45 -14.22 -12.99 -6.43
C PHE A 45 -14.18 -14.04 -5.31
N TYR A 46 -13.25 -13.90 -4.36
CA TYR A 46 -13.16 -14.77 -3.19
C TYR A 46 -14.13 -14.41 -2.05
N SER A 47 -14.96 -13.38 -2.21
CA SER A 47 -15.91 -12.90 -1.19
C SER A 47 -15.23 -12.61 0.15
N LEU A 48 -14.05 -11.97 0.11
CA LEU A 48 -13.37 -11.52 1.32
C LEU A 48 -14.28 -10.59 2.13
N ASP A 49 -14.26 -10.75 3.46
CA ASP A 49 -14.99 -9.85 4.33
C ASP A 49 -14.37 -8.44 4.35
N GLY A 50 -15.05 -7.50 5.01
CA GLY A 50 -14.61 -6.10 5.05
C GLY A 50 -13.22 -5.88 5.66
N GLY A 51 -12.83 -6.70 6.64
CA GLY A 51 -11.52 -6.62 7.29
C GLY A 51 -10.42 -7.19 6.41
N GLN A 52 -10.67 -8.37 5.82
CA GLN A 52 -9.76 -9.01 4.86
C GLN A 52 -9.53 -8.12 3.62
N MET A 53 -10.60 -7.50 3.11
CA MET A 53 -10.52 -6.55 2.00
C MET A 53 -9.72 -5.30 2.39
N GLU A 54 -9.92 -4.74 3.58
CA GLU A 54 -9.18 -3.55 4.03
C GLU A 54 -7.67 -3.86 4.18
N ILE A 55 -7.31 -5.04 4.72
CA ILE A 55 -5.91 -5.51 4.77
C ILE A 55 -5.33 -5.63 3.37
N LEU A 56 -6.00 -6.36 2.48
CA LEU A 56 -5.53 -6.62 1.11
C LEU A 56 -5.27 -5.31 0.35
N LEU A 57 -6.20 -4.36 0.42
CA LEU A 57 -6.07 -3.09 -0.31
C LEU A 57 -4.97 -2.21 0.29
N VAL A 58 -4.87 -2.13 1.62
CA VAL A 58 -3.80 -1.36 2.26
C VAL A 58 -2.43 -1.94 1.92
N SER A 59 -2.25 -3.27 1.94
CA SER A 59 -1.00 -3.93 1.51
C SER A 59 -0.72 -3.67 0.02
N ALA A 60 -1.73 -3.76 -0.85
CA ALA A 60 -1.57 -3.49 -2.28
C ALA A 60 -1.08 -2.06 -2.57
N TRP A 61 -1.54 -1.08 -1.79
CA TRP A 61 -1.04 0.30 -1.92
C TRP A 61 0.40 0.46 -1.43
N PHE A 62 0.82 -0.26 -0.40
CA PHE A 62 2.18 -0.11 0.16
C PHE A 62 3.25 -1.00 -0.48
N HIS A 63 2.89 -2.06 -1.20
CA HIS A 63 3.81 -3.16 -1.58
C HIS A 63 5.15 -2.68 -2.18
N ASP A 64 5.11 -1.65 -3.02
CA ASP A 64 6.27 -1.13 -3.76
C ASP A 64 6.83 0.20 -3.23
N CYS A 65 6.29 0.74 -2.13
CA CYS A 65 6.74 2.03 -1.59
C CYS A 65 8.22 2.05 -1.20
N GLY A 66 8.82 0.91 -0.88
CA GLY A 66 10.24 0.80 -0.54
C GLY A 66 11.21 1.13 -1.68
N TYR A 67 10.73 1.15 -2.93
CA TYR A 67 11.56 1.51 -4.10
C TYR A 67 12.10 2.94 -4.03
N ILE A 68 11.49 3.82 -3.24
CA ILE A 68 12.01 5.17 -2.97
C ILE A 68 13.36 5.15 -2.20
N HIS A 69 13.72 4.01 -1.61
CA HIS A 69 14.93 3.84 -0.82
C HIS A 69 15.92 2.85 -1.42
N THR A 70 15.45 1.72 -1.93
CA THR A 70 16.31 0.66 -2.46
C THR A 70 15.55 -0.18 -3.47
N TYR A 71 16.27 -0.75 -4.44
CA TYR A 71 15.71 -1.76 -5.34
C TYR A 71 15.64 -3.13 -4.66
N ALA A 72 16.78 -3.64 -4.20
CA ALA A 72 16.85 -4.90 -3.45
C ALA A 72 16.44 -4.66 -1.99
N GLY A 73 15.46 -5.41 -1.50
CA GLY A 73 14.90 -5.25 -0.15
C GLY A 73 13.85 -4.14 -0.03
N HIS A 74 13.26 -3.68 -1.15
CA HIS A 74 12.17 -2.72 -1.14
C HIS A 74 10.98 -3.22 -0.31
N GLU A 75 10.65 -4.52 -0.36
CA GLU A 75 9.54 -5.10 0.42
C GLU A 75 9.67 -4.82 1.94
N GLU A 76 10.88 -4.95 2.50
CA GLU A 76 11.13 -4.67 3.92
C GLU A 76 10.97 -3.17 4.21
N LYS A 77 11.37 -2.31 3.28
CA LYS A 77 11.15 -0.87 3.36
C LYS A 77 9.69 -0.49 3.21
N SER A 78 8.94 -1.15 2.33
CA SER A 78 7.51 -1.00 2.15
C SER A 78 6.75 -1.30 3.44
N LYS A 79 7.07 -2.42 4.11
CA LYS A 79 6.50 -2.76 5.43
C LYS A 79 6.82 -1.70 6.49
N GLN A 80 8.04 -1.19 6.52
CA GLN A 80 8.42 -0.11 7.45
C GLN A 80 7.61 1.16 7.20
N ILE A 81 7.44 1.56 5.93
CA ILE A 81 6.62 2.72 5.53
C ILE A 81 5.16 2.52 5.93
N ALA A 82 4.58 1.36 5.61
CA ALA A 82 3.20 1.00 5.97
C ALA A 82 3.00 1.07 7.49
N LYS A 83 3.85 0.41 8.26
CA LYS A 83 3.84 0.43 9.73
C LYS A 83 3.91 1.85 10.28
N SER A 84 4.85 2.66 9.80
CA SER A 84 4.99 4.06 10.23
C SER A 84 3.75 4.91 9.91
N PHE A 85 3.13 4.72 8.75
CA PHE A 85 1.88 5.41 8.41
C PHE A 85 0.73 4.95 9.31
N LEU A 86 0.49 3.65 9.41
CA LEU A 86 -0.64 3.07 10.13
C LEU A 86 -0.56 3.33 11.65
N THR A 87 0.64 3.31 12.24
CA THR A 87 0.85 3.72 13.64
C THR A 87 0.45 5.19 13.85
N ARG A 88 0.81 6.09 12.93
CA ARG A 88 0.40 7.51 13.02
C ARG A 88 -1.10 7.69 12.82
N TYR A 89 -1.70 6.87 11.96
CA TYR A 89 -3.14 6.79 11.77
C TYR A 89 -3.88 6.19 12.98
N LYS A 90 -3.15 5.60 13.94
CA LYS A 90 -3.68 4.91 15.13
C LYS A 90 -4.52 3.68 14.78
N ALA A 91 -4.13 2.95 13.73
CA ALA A 91 -4.66 1.61 13.49
C ALA A 91 -4.25 0.66 14.63
N ASP A 92 -5.02 -0.40 14.82
CA ASP A 92 -4.70 -1.41 15.83
C ASP A 92 -3.44 -2.22 15.44
N THR A 93 -2.77 -2.80 16.43
CA THR A 93 -1.50 -3.52 16.22
C THR A 93 -1.68 -4.79 15.41
N GLU A 94 -2.84 -5.46 15.50
CA GLU A 94 -3.11 -6.71 14.79
C GLU A 94 -3.28 -6.48 13.29
N PHE A 95 -4.00 -5.43 12.93
CA PHE A 95 -4.13 -4.92 11.57
C PHE A 95 -2.77 -4.49 11.01
N ILE A 96 -1.98 -3.71 11.77
CA ILE A 96 -0.63 -3.29 11.34
C ILE A 96 0.26 -4.49 11.03
N ASN A 97 0.17 -5.57 11.79
CA ASN A 97 0.96 -6.78 11.55
C ASN A 97 0.43 -7.64 10.40
N SER A 98 -0.83 -7.44 10.00
CA SER A 98 -1.46 -8.13 8.89
C SER A 98 -1.20 -7.47 7.53
N VAL A 99 -0.80 -6.18 7.54
CA VAL A 99 -0.44 -5.38 6.36
C VAL A 99 1.02 -5.58 5.97
#